data_AF-A0A401TSU6-F1
#
_entry.id   AF-A0A401TSU6-F1
#
_cell.length_a   1.000
_cell.length_b   1.000
_cell.length_c   1.000
_cell.angle_alpha   90.00
_cell.angle_beta   90.00
_cell.angle_gamma   90.00
#
_symmetry.space_group_name_H-M   'P 1'
#
loop_
_entity.id
_entity.type
_entity.pdbx_description
1 polymer ?
#
loop_
_entity_poly.entity_id
_entity_poly.type
_entity_poly.pdbx_seq_one_letter_code
_entity_poly.pdbx_strand_id
1 'polypeptide(L)'
;MVLTIIGVWGVEGGSVARAQLVSRSSTRQPSFRDAFMEVWHEPKSRRFAIFVFVSMLAYSAQDLILEPFAGAVFAFTPGETTKLSGVQHAGTLIGMALVPLIGAVYPRSRVNLQLWTVGGCLASAIALLCLAAAAIVGPSWPLRETVFMLGVTNGAYAVAAIGSMMVLISAGDEKREGVRM
;
A
#
# COMPACT_ATOMS: atom_id res chain seq x y z
N MET A 1 -5.71 7.43 22.25
CA MET A 1 -4.73 8.05 23.16
C MET A 1 -4.18 7.01 24.13
N VAL A 2 -4.93 6.52 25.12
CA VAL A 2 -4.43 5.51 26.08
C VAL A 2 -4.04 4.18 25.40
N LEU A 3 -4.90 3.65 24.52
CA LEU A 3 -4.59 2.43 23.74
C LEU A 3 -3.35 2.59 22.84
N THR A 4 -3.16 3.81 22.32
CA THR A 4 -2.04 4.16 21.45
C THR A 4 -0.72 4.19 22.24
N ILE A 5 -0.75 4.69 23.48
CA ILE A 5 0.41 4.70 24.38
C ILE A 5 0.77 3.27 24.78
N ILE A 6 -0.22 2.44 25.13
CA ILE A 6 0.01 1.04 25.51
C ILE A 6 0.60 0.23 24.34
N GLY A 7 0.12 0.45 23.11
CA GLY A 7 0.62 -0.26 21.93
C GLY A 7 2.05 0.09 21.51
N VAL A 8 2.54 1.28 21.88
CA VAL A 8 3.92 1.73 21.59
C VAL A 8 4.86 1.49 22.78
N TRP A 9 4.31 1.14 23.96
CA TRP A 9 5.08 0.92 25.17
C TRP A 9 5.97 -0.33 25.01
N GLY A 10 7.29 -0.12 25.06
CA GLY A 10 8.29 -1.19 24.92
C GLY A 10 8.85 -1.39 23.51
N VAL A 11 8.41 -0.61 22.50
CA VAL A 11 9.01 -0.63 21.15
C VAL A 11 10.42 -0.03 21.16
N GLU A 12 10.71 0.89 22.08
CA GLU A 12 12.02 1.53 22.26
C GLU A 12 12.92 0.74 23.24
N GLY A 13 13.07 -0.57 23.05
CA GLY A 13 14.05 -1.35 23.81
C GLY A 13 15.48 -1.08 23.33
N GLY A 14 16.38 -0.65 24.24
CA GLY A 14 17.85 -0.75 24.22
C GLY A 14 18.66 -0.09 23.07
N SER A 15 17.99 0.26 21.96
CA SER A 15 18.62 0.62 20.69
C SER A 15 19.14 2.06 20.70
N VAL A 16 18.45 2.94 21.43
CA VAL A 16 18.75 4.37 21.53
C VAL A 16 20.08 4.62 22.27
N ALA A 17 20.34 3.87 23.35
CA ALA A 17 21.56 4.03 24.14
C ALA A 17 22.82 3.59 23.38
N ARG A 18 22.71 2.60 22.46
CA ARG A 18 23.82 2.13 21.63
C ARG A 18 24.06 3.05 20.43
N ALA A 19 23.01 3.63 19.85
CA ALA A 19 23.11 4.61 18.76
C ALA A 19 23.83 5.91 19.19
N GLN A 20 23.58 6.40 20.41
CA GLN A 20 24.23 7.62 20.94
C GLN A 20 25.75 7.51 21.10
N LEU A 21 26.29 6.31 21.33
CA LEU A 21 27.75 6.11 21.47
C LEU A 21 28.47 6.11 20.12
N VAL A 22 27.81 5.72 19.03
CA VAL A 22 28.37 5.68 17.67
C VAL A 22 28.39 7.06 17.03
N SER A 23 27.41 7.92 17.35
CA SER A 23 27.24 9.28 16.79
C SER A 23 28.38 10.26 17.14
N ARG A 24 29.24 9.95 18.14
CA ARG A 24 30.38 10.81 18.50
C ARG A 24 31.57 10.73 17.54
N SER A 25 31.56 9.78 16.59
CA SER A 25 32.55 9.69 15.52
C SER A 25 32.13 10.60 14.35
N SER A 26 32.67 11.82 14.35
CA SER A 26 32.52 12.87 13.33
C SER A 26 32.89 12.39 11.91
N THR A 27 31.93 11.81 11.22
CA THR A 27 31.91 11.80 9.75
C THR A 27 30.82 12.79 9.31
N ARG A 28 31.17 13.66 8.37
CA ARG A 28 30.32 14.75 7.86
C ARG A 28 28.97 14.15 7.44
N GLN A 29 27.90 14.46 8.16
CA GLN A 29 26.57 13.95 7.81
C GLN A 29 26.23 14.43 6.39
N PRO A 30 25.88 13.53 5.46
CA PRO A 30 25.51 13.91 4.10
C PRO A 30 24.29 14.84 4.17
N SER A 31 24.23 15.84 3.28
CA SER A 31 23.06 16.72 3.23
C SER A 31 21.84 15.92 2.78
N PHE A 32 20.63 16.36 3.15
CA PHE A 32 19.38 15.73 2.67
C PHE A 32 19.32 15.62 1.15
N ARG A 33 19.91 16.60 0.44
CA ARG A 33 20.00 16.60 -1.02
C ARG A 33 20.92 15.48 -1.53
N ASP A 34 22.05 15.25 -0.88
CA ASP A 34 22.99 14.18 -1.25
C ASP A 34 22.34 12.81 -1.04
N ALA A 35 21.67 12.61 0.10
CA ALA A 35 20.93 11.38 0.39
C ALA A 35 19.76 11.15 -0.59
N PHE A 36 19.02 12.20 -0.93
CA PHE A 36 17.92 12.11 -1.90
C PHE A 36 18.42 11.77 -3.30
N MET A 37 19.50 12.44 -3.75
CA MET A 37 20.10 12.16 -5.05
C MET A 37 20.65 10.73 -5.11
N GLU A 38 21.26 10.24 -4.03
CA GLU A 38 21.76 8.86 -3.96
C GLU A 38 20.62 7.83 -4.12
N VAL A 39 19.50 8.00 -3.41
CA VAL A 39 18.31 7.14 -3.59
C VAL A 39 17.72 7.26 -5.01
N TRP A 40 17.76 8.46 -5.59
CA TRP A 40 17.27 8.69 -6.96
C TRP A 40 18.15 8.05 -8.05
N HIS A 41 19.46 7.92 -7.77
CA HIS A 41 20.42 7.24 -8.63
C HIS A 41 20.24 5.72 -8.60
N GLU A 42 19.65 5.14 -7.56
CA GLU A 42 19.34 3.71 -7.52
C GLU A 42 18.16 3.35 -8.45
N PRO A 43 18.40 2.59 -9.54
CA PRO A 43 17.37 2.34 -10.55
C PRO A 43 16.21 1.48 -10.03
N LYS A 44 16.45 0.59 -9.06
CA LYS A 44 15.40 -0.24 -8.44
C LYS A 44 14.47 0.62 -7.57
N SER A 45 15.05 1.42 -6.67
CA SER A 45 14.34 2.32 -5.75
C SER A 45 13.54 3.37 -6.53
N ARG A 46 14.12 3.97 -7.57
CA ARG A 46 13.40 4.93 -8.44
C ARG A 46 12.21 4.30 -9.16
N ARG A 47 12.38 3.12 -9.79
CA ARG A 47 11.29 2.44 -10.50
C ARG A 47 10.16 2.05 -9.54
N PHE A 48 10.50 1.55 -8.35
CA PHE A 48 9.51 1.22 -7.33
C PHE A 48 8.77 2.46 -6.83
N ALA A 49 9.47 3.57 -6.57
CA ALA A 49 8.85 4.82 -6.16
C ALA A 49 7.89 5.38 -7.22
N ILE A 50 8.30 5.41 -8.50
CA ILE A 50 7.42 5.83 -9.61
C ILE A 50 6.20 4.91 -9.70
N PHE A 51 6.41 3.60 -9.60
CA PHE A 51 5.32 2.62 -9.64
C PHE A 51 4.32 2.86 -8.51
N VAL A 52 4.76 2.96 -7.25
CA VAL A 52 3.87 3.22 -6.11
C VAL A 52 3.17 4.57 -6.26
N PHE A 53 3.88 5.60 -6.72
CA PHE A 53 3.30 6.93 -6.94
C PHE A 53 2.14 6.89 -7.96
N VAL A 54 2.35 6.27 -9.12
CA VAL A 54 1.32 6.13 -10.15
C VAL A 54 0.14 5.32 -9.64
N SER A 55 0.40 4.21 -8.94
CA SER A 55 -0.65 3.36 -8.38
C SER A 55 -1.47 4.08 -7.30
N MET A 56 -0.83 4.88 -6.43
CA MET A 56 -1.54 5.69 -5.44
C MET A 56 -2.38 6.78 -6.10
N LEU A 57 -1.87 7.43 -7.15
CA LEU A 57 -2.63 8.42 -7.91
C LEU A 57 -3.89 7.80 -8.53
N ALA A 58 -3.76 6.61 -9.13
CA ALA A 58 -4.90 5.88 -9.70
C ALA A 58 -5.94 5.50 -8.63
N TYR A 59 -5.48 5.02 -7.47
CA TYR A 59 -6.36 4.68 -6.36
C TYR A 59 -7.12 5.90 -5.81
N SER A 60 -6.43 7.02 -5.60
CA SER A 60 -7.05 8.25 -5.14
C SER A 60 -8.08 8.78 -6.15
N ALA A 61 -7.79 8.70 -7.46
CA ALA A 61 -8.74 9.12 -8.49
C ALA A 61 -9.98 8.21 -8.53
N GLN A 62 -9.80 6.90 -8.43
CA GLN A 62 -10.90 5.94 -8.37
C GLN A 62 -11.84 6.22 -7.19
N ASP A 63 -11.29 6.37 -5.99
CA ASP A 63 -12.08 6.53 -4.75
C ASP A 63 -12.93 7.81 -4.82
N LEU A 64 -12.38 8.89 -5.40
CA LEU A 64 -13.07 10.16 -5.57
C LEU A 64 -14.19 10.11 -6.63
N ILE A 65 -14.07 9.24 -7.62
CA ILE A 65 -15.03 9.13 -8.73
C ILE A 65 -16.15 8.12 -8.43
N LEU A 66 -15.92 7.16 -7.53
CA LEU A 66 -16.87 6.06 -7.30
C LEU A 66 -18.23 6.53 -6.78
N GLU A 67 -18.24 7.47 -5.83
CA GLU A 67 -19.48 8.02 -5.28
C GLU A 67 -20.33 8.75 -6.33
N PRO A 68 -19.80 9.74 -7.09
CA PRO A 68 -20.59 10.39 -8.13
C PRO A 68 -20.93 9.43 -9.28
N PHE A 69 -20.10 8.43 -9.56
CA PHE A 69 -20.41 7.38 -10.54
C PHE A 69 -21.64 6.56 -10.13
N ALA A 70 -21.67 6.07 -8.89
CA ALA A 70 -22.81 5.31 -8.37
C ALA A 70 -24.09 6.16 -8.30
N GLY A 71 -23.98 7.44 -7.93
CA GLY A 71 -25.10 8.37 -7.94
C GLY A 71 -25.63 8.65 -9.35
N ALA A 72 -24.75 8.92 -10.32
CA ALA A 72 -25.15 9.33 -11.67
C ALA A 72 -25.63 8.17 -12.56
N VAL A 73 -24.97 7.00 -12.47
CA VAL A 73 -25.26 5.86 -13.37
C VAL A 73 -26.26 4.87 -12.76
N PHE A 74 -26.23 4.70 -11.44
CA PHE A 74 -27.08 3.73 -10.73
C PHE A 74 -28.19 4.38 -9.88
N ALA A 75 -28.31 5.71 -9.92
CA ALA A 75 -29.30 6.49 -9.15
C ALA A 75 -29.25 6.25 -7.64
N PHE A 76 -28.08 5.89 -7.09
CA PHE A 76 -27.91 5.68 -5.65
C PHE A 76 -28.04 6.98 -4.88
N THR A 77 -28.69 6.91 -3.72
CA THR A 77 -28.72 8.01 -2.76
C THR A 77 -27.36 8.18 -2.07
N PRO A 78 -27.04 9.37 -1.51
CA PRO A 78 -25.79 9.59 -0.78
C PRO A 78 -25.56 8.61 0.39
N GLY A 79 -26.64 8.11 1.00
CA GLY A 79 -26.57 7.08 2.04
C GLY A 79 -26.20 5.69 1.50
N GLU A 80 -26.66 5.35 0.30
CA GLU A 80 -26.32 4.09 -0.37
C GLU A 80 -24.89 4.09 -0.92
N THR A 81 -24.43 5.22 -1.47
CA THR A 81 -23.02 5.36 -1.90
C THR A 81 -22.08 5.27 -0.70
N THR A 82 -22.43 5.87 0.44
CA THR A 82 -21.65 5.72 1.69
C THR A 82 -21.56 4.26 2.15
N LYS A 83 -22.67 3.50 2.06
CA LYS A 83 -22.66 2.06 2.36
C LYS A 83 -21.77 1.29 1.39
N LEU A 84 -21.76 1.68 0.12
CA LEU A 84 -20.92 1.08 -0.91
C LEU A 84 -19.42 1.33 -0.63
N SER A 85 -19.03 2.55 -0.25
CA SER A 85 -17.67 2.87 0.22
C SER A 85 -17.30 2.05 1.46
N GLY A 86 -18.25 1.85 2.38
CA GLY A 86 -18.08 0.95 3.52
C GLY A 86 -17.79 -0.50 3.11
N VAL A 87 -18.47 -1.03 2.09
CA VAL A 87 -18.21 -2.37 1.53
C VAL A 87 -16.83 -2.45 0.89
N GLN A 88 -16.42 -1.41 0.15
CA GLN A 88 -15.09 -1.31 -0.43
C GLN A 88 -14.00 -1.40 0.65
N HIS A 89 -14.09 -0.57 1.69
CA HIS A 89 -13.11 -0.56 2.77
C HIS A 89 -13.11 -1.86 3.59
N ALA A 90 -14.28 -2.48 3.80
CA ALA A 90 -14.36 -3.80 4.40
C ALA A 90 -13.63 -4.86 3.54
N GLY A 91 -13.82 -4.81 2.21
CA GLY A 91 -13.06 -5.61 1.25
C GLY A 91 -11.55 -5.36 1.38
N THR A 92 -11.14 -4.10 1.46
CA THR A 92 -9.73 -3.72 1.67
C THR A 92 -9.14 -4.36 2.92
N LEU A 93 -9.85 -4.32 4.06
CA LEU A 93 -9.37 -4.95 5.29
C LEU A 93 -9.21 -6.47 5.14
N ILE A 94 -10.16 -7.13 4.48
CA ILE A 94 -10.08 -8.56 4.17
C ILE A 94 -8.86 -8.85 3.28
N GLY A 95 -8.64 -8.04 2.24
CA GLY A 95 -7.47 -8.15 1.36
C GLY A 95 -6.15 -7.99 2.11
N MET A 96 -6.08 -7.01 3.02
CA MET A 96 -4.90 -6.78 3.86
C MET A 96 -4.61 -7.97 4.79
N ALA A 97 -5.64 -8.64 5.31
CA ALA A 97 -5.49 -9.81 6.17
C ALA A 97 -5.14 -11.09 5.37
N LEU A 98 -5.66 -11.26 4.15
CA LEU A 98 -5.44 -12.44 3.33
C LEU A 98 -3.98 -12.61 2.91
N VAL A 99 -3.28 -11.53 2.53
CA VAL A 99 -1.88 -11.61 2.07
C VAL A 99 -0.94 -12.24 3.11
N PRO A 100 -0.87 -11.79 4.38
CA PRO A 100 -0.01 -12.40 5.38
C PRO A 100 -0.46 -13.81 5.75
N LEU A 101 -1.77 -14.11 5.75
CA LEU A 101 -2.28 -15.46 5.98
C LEU A 101 -1.84 -16.43 4.89
N ILE A 102 -1.98 -16.06 3.63
CA ILE A 102 -1.51 -16.88 2.50
C ILE A 102 0.01 -17.00 2.54
N GLY A 103 0.72 -15.92 2.89
CA GLY A 103 2.16 -15.94 3.09
C GLY A 103 2.62 -16.85 4.24
N ALA A 104 1.80 -17.03 5.28
CA ALA A 104 2.07 -17.93 6.39
C ALA A 104 1.86 -19.40 6.02
N VAL A 105 0.81 -19.70 5.24
CA VAL A 105 0.51 -21.06 4.76
C VAL A 105 1.43 -21.50 3.62
N TYR A 106 1.80 -20.57 2.73
CA TYR A 106 2.67 -20.80 1.59
C TYR A 106 3.97 -20.00 1.73
N PRO A 107 4.98 -20.52 2.46
CA PRO A 107 6.23 -19.81 2.70
C PRO A 107 7.04 -19.54 1.42
N ARG A 108 6.86 -20.35 0.36
CA ARG A 108 7.43 -20.06 -0.97
C ARG A 108 6.88 -18.76 -1.59
N SER A 109 5.66 -18.36 -1.25
CA SER A 109 5.06 -17.11 -1.76
C SER A 109 5.65 -15.85 -1.12
N ARG A 110 6.27 -15.98 0.08
CA ARG A 110 7.03 -14.90 0.75
C ARG A 110 8.24 -14.46 -0.07
N VAL A 111 8.78 -15.35 -0.90
CA VAL A 111 10.00 -15.10 -1.69
C VAL A 111 9.73 -14.20 -2.89
N ASN A 112 8.46 -13.99 -3.30
CA ASN A 112 8.13 -13.18 -4.46
C ASN A 112 7.06 -12.11 -4.17
N LEU A 113 7.27 -11.31 -3.13
CA LEU A 113 6.42 -10.16 -2.77
C LEU A 113 6.25 -9.17 -3.93
N GLN A 114 7.25 -9.07 -4.82
CA GLN A 114 7.14 -8.28 -6.05
C GLN A 114 6.06 -8.82 -6.99
N LEU A 115 5.97 -10.15 -7.17
CA LEU A 115 4.91 -10.76 -7.96
C LEU A 115 3.53 -10.58 -7.32
N TRP A 116 3.44 -10.61 -5.98
CA TRP A 116 2.21 -10.26 -5.27
C TRP A 116 1.81 -8.80 -5.46
N THR A 117 2.78 -7.89 -5.48
CA THR A 117 2.54 -6.47 -5.72
C THR A 117 2.03 -6.23 -7.14
N VAL A 118 2.69 -6.82 -8.14
CA VAL A 118 2.26 -6.73 -9.55
C VAL A 118 0.92 -7.43 -9.75
N GLY A 119 0.72 -8.61 -9.17
CA GLY A 119 -0.53 -9.37 -9.26
C GLY A 119 -1.70 -8.63 -8.61
N GLY A 120 -1.50 -8.05 -7.42
CA GLY A 120 -2.50 -7.21 -6.75
C GLY A 120 -2.83 -5.96 -7.56
N CYS A 121 -1.81 -5.29 -8.10
CA CYS A 121 -1.99 -4.12 -8.97
C CYS A 121 -2.76 -4.46 -10.24
N LEU A 122 -2.43 -5.59 -10.89
CA LEU A 122 -3.10 -6.04 -12.11
C LEU A 122 -4.54 -6.46 -11.83
N ALA A 123 -4.78 -7.15 -10.71
CA ALA A 123 -6.14 -7.51 -10.28
C ALA A 123 -6.99 -6.26 -9.98
N SER A 124 -6.42 -5.23 -9.34
CA SER A 124 -7.09 -3.94 -9.15
C SER A 124 -7.36 -3.24 -10.48
N ALA A 125 -6.44 -3.29 -11.45
CA ALA A 125 -6.67 -2.75 -12.78
C ALA A 125 -7.82 -3.46 -13.52
N ILE A 126 -7.93 -4.79 -13.39
CA ILE A 126 -9.04 -5.56 -13.95
C ILE A 126 -10.36 -5.18 -13.25
N ALA A 127 -10.37 -5.05 -11.93
CA ALA A 127 -11.55 -4.64 -11.19
C ALA A 127 -12.02 -3.22 -11.58
N LEU A 128 -11.08 -2.31 -11.84
CA LEU A 128 -11.34 -0.98 -12.40
C LEU A 128 -11.93 -1.05 -13.82
N LEU A 129 -11.41 -1.93 -14.68
CA LEU A 129 -11.98 -2.16 -16.01
C LEU A 129 -13.40 -2.72 -15.95
N CYS A 130 -13.67 -3.63 -15.02
CA CYS A 130 -15.03 -4.13 -14.76
C CYS A 130 -15.96 -3.01 -14.31
N LEU A 131 -15.49 -2.09 -13.47
CA LEU A 131 -16.25 -0.91 -13.06
C LEU A 131 -16.53 0.03 -14.25
N ALA A 132 -15.55 0.23 -15.14
CA ALA A 132 -15.75 0.98 -16.37
C ALA A 132 -16.76 0.29 -17.31
N ALA A 133 -16.75 -1.05 -17.40
CA ALA A 133 -17.75 -1.80 -18.15
C ALA A 133 -19.16 -1.68 -17.53
N ALA A 134 -19.25 -1.58 -16.21
CA ALA A 134 -20.51 -1.33 -15.51
C ALA A 134 -21.18 -0.02 -15.95
N ALA A 135 -20.39 0.98 -16.34
CA ALA A 135 -20.89 2.25 -16.91
C ALA A 135 -21.67 2.06 -18.22
N ILE A 136 -21.31 1.04 -19.00
CA ILE A 136 -21.88 0.77 -20.33
C ILE A 136 -23.14 -0.11 -20.19
N VAL A 137 -23.11 -1.10 -19.29
CA VAL A 137 -24.23 -2.03 -19.07
C VAL A 137 -25.36 -1.39 -18.26
N GLY A 138 -25.03 -0.53 -17.30
CA GLY A 138 -26.02 0.15 -16.47
C GLY A 138 -26.54 -0.67 -15.27
N PRO A 139 -27.78 -0.42 -14.80
CA PRO A 139 -28.26 -0.84 -13.47
C PRO A 139 -28.32 -2.35 -13.21
N SER A 140 -28.30 -3.18 -14.24
CA SER A 140 -28.29 -4.65 -14.10
C SER A 140 -26.93 -5.20 -13.67
N TRP A 141 -25.88 -4.36 -13.62
CA TRP A 141 -24.54 -4.79 -13.22
C TRP A 141 -24.41 -4.96 -11.70
N PRO A 142 -23.77 -6.03 -11.21
CA PRO A 142 -23.50 -6.23 -9.77
C PRO A 142 -22.41 -5.27 -9.25
N LEU A 143 -22.80 -4.02 -9.00
CA LEU A 143 -21.89 -2.94 -8.59
C LEU A 143 -21.24 -3.23 -7.22
N ARG A 144 -22.01 -3.75 -6.27
CA ARG A 144 -21.54 -4.04 -4.91
C ARG A 144 -20.43 -5.08 -4.90
N GLU A 145 -20.60 -6.14 -5.69
CA GLU A 145 -19.64 -7.23 -5.82
C GLU A 145 -18.36 -6.76 -6.49
N THR A 146 -18.49 -5.92 -7.53
CA THR A 146 -17.35 -5.32 -8.25
C THR A 146 -16.54 -4.42 -7.31
N VAL A 147 -17.21 -3.55 -6.55
CA VAL A 147 -16.57 -2.64 -5.58
C VAL A 147 -15.95 -3.40 -4.41
N PHE A 148 -16.61 -4.47 -3.94
CA PHE A 148 -16.04 -5.33 -2.91
C PHE A 148 -14.75 -6.01 -3.39
N MET A 149 -14.77 -6.60 -4.59
CA MET A 149 -13.60 -7.23 -5.20
C MET A 149 -12.46 -6.22 -5.39
N LEU A 150 -12.79 -5.01 -5.86
CA LEU A 150 -11.85 -3.90 -6.00
C LEU A 150 -11.20 -3.52 -4.66
N GLY A 151 -11.98 -3.50 -3.58
CA GLY A 151 -11.46 -3.34 -2.23
C GLY A 151 -10.47 -4.43 -1.85
N VAL A 152 -10.85 -5.70 -2.02
CA VAL A 152 -9.99 -6.86 -1.69
C VAL A 152 -8.67 -6.82 -2.45
N THR A 153 -8.69 -6.59 -3.76
CA THR A 153 -7.47 -6.55 -4.58
C THR A 153 -6.58 -5.37 -4.19
N ASN A 154 -7.18 -4.22 -3.88
CA ASN A 154 -6.42 -3.04 -3.48
C ASN A 154 -5.78 -3.19 -2.09
N GLY A 155 -6.50 -3.81 -1.14
CA GLY A 155 -5.94 -4.17 0.17
C GLY A 155 -4.78 -5.14 0.06
N ALA A 156 -4.89 -6.15 -0.81
CA ALA A 156 -3.81 -7.09 -1.07
C ALA A 156 -2.58 -6.41 -1.70
N TYR A 157 -2.81 -5.54 -2.69
CA TYR A 157 -1.77 -4.71 -3.29
C TYR A 157 -1.06 -3.83 -2.25
N ALA A 158 -1.79 -3.15 -1.37
CA ALA A 158 -1.22 -2.25 -0.37
C ALA A 158 -0.25 -2.98 0.57
N VAL A 159 -0.63 -4.15 1.10
CA VAL A 159 0.25 -4.93 1.98
C VAL A 159 1.46 -5.47 1.23
N ALA A 160 1.28 -5.96 -0.01
CA ALA A 160 2.38 -6.45 -0.83
C ALA A 160 3.37 -5.34 -1.20
N ALA A 161 2.88 -4.13 -1.49
CA ALA A 161 3.69 -2.96 -1.77
C ALA A 161 4.51 -2.53 -0.55
N ILE A 162 3.89 -2.43 0.63
CA ILE A 162 4.60 -2.13 1.89
C ILE A 162 5.65 -3.21 2.18
N GLY A 163 5.30 -4.50 2.03
CA GLY A 163 6.24 -5.60 2.21
C GLY A 163 7.42 -5.53 1.23
N SER A 164 7.17 -5.21 -0.03
CA SER A 164 8.21 -5.03 -1.05
C SER A 164 9.14 -3.87 -0.72
N MET A 165 8.60 -2.77 -0.19
CA MET A 165 9.39 -1.63 0.29
C MET A 165 10.31 -2.04 1.43
N MET A 166 9.82 -2.80 2.43
CA MET A 166 10.63 -3.30 3.54
C MET A 166 11.76 -4.22 3.06
N VAL A 167 11.50 -5.09 2.08
CA VAL A 167 12.55 -5.95 1.48
C VAL A 167 13.59 -5.13 0.72
N LEU A 168 13.16 -4.08 -0.01
CA LEU A 168 14.08 -3.21 -0.74
C LEU A 168 15.02 -2.46 0.20
N ILE A 169 14.51 -2.05 1.37
CA ILE A 169 15.30 -1.40 2.43
C ILE A 169 16.32 -2.38 3.03
N SER A 170 15.88 -3.61 3.35
CA SER A 170 16.74 -4.63 3.96
C SER A 170 17.78 -5.24 3.00
N ALA A 171 17.54 -5.17 1.68
CA ALA A 171 18.48 -5.63 0.66
C ALA A 171 19.50 -4.54 0.23
N GLY A 172 19.33 -3.30 0.68
CA GLY A 172 20.36 -2.27 0.57
C GLY A 172 21.52 -2.60 1.51
N ASP A 173 22.75 -2.41 1.03
CA ASP A 173 24.02 -2.71 1.73
C ASP A 173 23.95 -2.41 3.25
N GLU A 174 24.47 -3.31 4.10
CA GLU A 174 24.36 -3.38 5.59
C GLU A 174 24.74 -2.08 6.35
N LYS A 175 25.15 -1.01 5.66
CA LYS A 175 25.47 0.32 6.19
C LYS A 175 24.43 1.41 5.86
N ARG A 176 23.32 1.08 5.20
CA ARG A 176 22.36 2.07 4.64
C ARG A 176 21.00 2.11 5.32
N GLU A 177 20.73 1.20 6.26
CA GLU A 177 19.44 1.14 6.97
C GLU A 177 19.18 2.36 7.87
N GLY A 178 20.20 3.19 8.14
CA GLY A 178 20.14 4.28 9.14
C GLY A 178 21.06 5.47 8.90
N VAL A 179 20.99 6.18 7.76
CA VAL A 179 21.44 7.60 7.74
C VAL A 179 20.52 8.49 8.62
N ARG A 180 19.47 7.90 9.18
CA ARG A 180 18.78 8.39 10.37
C ARG A 180 19.15 7.53 11.58
N MET A 181 20.27 7.86 12.22
CA MET A 181 20.44 8.04 13.68
C MET A 181 21.91 8.32 14.01
#